data_AF-A0A963U278-F1
#
_entry.id   AF-A0A963U278-F1
#
_cell.length_a   1.000
_cell.length_b   1.000
_cell.length_c   1.000
_cell.angle_alpha   90.00
_cell.angle_beta   90.00
_cell.angle_gamma   90.00
#
_symmetry.space_group_name_H-M   'P 1'
#
loop_
_entity.id
_entity.type
_entity.pdbx_description
1 polymer ?
#
loop_
_entity_poly.entity_id
_entity_poly.type
_entity_poly.pdbx_seq_one_letter_code
_entity_poly.pdbx_strand_id
1 'polypeptide(L)'
;MANNVRKLRVARLLTPSQLAMRMRADASDVERLESPGYELAPEWIEAVAKALGVPAEIVVAPDIDIGAIRASAPEAIPGPPVCPIATRYAILALVAKFAGVKFAAGLDDDSLARAAQNFFNFVEGEPGKDVADDFNRQKLALQIAVLTILQARGFRPRGNFEAEFHPALDAALDMMRRFADAGSGQADG
;
A
#
# COMPACT_ATOMS: atom_id res chain seq x y z
N MET A 1 -8.44 -17.39 -20.36
CA MET A 1 -8.74 -16.12 -19.70
C MET A 1 -7.70 -15.92 -18.59
N ALA A 2 -7.09 -14.74 -18.44
CA ALA A 2 -6.17 -14.49 -17.34
C ALA A 2 -6.96 -14.10 -16.08
N ASN A 3 -6.37 -14.31 -14.89
CA ASN A 3 -6.95 -13.87 -13.63
C ASN A 3 -5.95 -12.93 -12.95
N ASN A 4 -6.28 -11.64 -12.94
CA ASN A 4 -5.40 -10.59 -12.42
C ASN A 4 -5.81 -10.07 -11.03
N VAL A 5 -6.81 -10.66 -10.37
CA VAL A 5 -7.38 -10.15 -9.11
C VAL A 5 -6.28 -9.85 -8.09
N ARG A 6 -5.38 -10.82 -7.85
CA ARG A 6 -4.27 -10.65 -6.90
C ARG A 6 -3.33 -9.53 -7.30
N LYS A 7 -2.94 -9.48 -8.59
CA LYS A 7 -2.00 -8.46 -9.10
C LYS A 7 -2.59 -7.06 -8.96
N LEU A 8 -3.86 -6.91 -9.30
CA LEU A 8 -4.58 -5.64 -9.21
C LEU A 8 -4.81 -5.22 -7.75
N ARG A 9 -5.18 -6.17 -6.88
CA ARG A 9 -5.29 -5.94 -5.44
C ARG A 9 -3.98 -5.40 -4.86
N VAL A 10 -2.87 -6.07 -5.16
CA VAL A 10 -1.53 -5.66 -4.71
C VAL A 10 -1.14 -4.32 -5.31
N ALA A 11 -1.46 -4.06 -6.57
CA ALA A 11 -1.23 -2.76 -7.21
C ALA A 11 -2.02 -1.62 -6.53
N ARG A 12 -3.23 -1.93 -6.04
CA ARG A 12 -4.08 -1.04 -5.23
C ARG A 12 -3.77 -1.06 -3.73
N LEU A 13 -2.76 -1.82 -3.32
CA LEU A 13 -2.29 -1.94 -1.93
C LEU A 13 -3.38 -2.39 -0.94
N LEU A 14 -4.33 -3.17 -1.42
CA LEU A 14 -5.38 -3.73 -0.58
C LEU A 14 -4.95 -5.09 -0.02
N THR A 15 -5.35 -5.36 1.21
CA THR A 15 -5.36 -6.73 1.76
C THR A 15 -6.57 -7.51 1.22
N PRO A 16 -6.55 -8.86 1.25
CA PRO A 16 -7.70 -9.66 0.84
C PRO A 16 -9.00 -9.24 1.55
N SER A 17 -8.95 -8.99 2.86
CA SER A 17 -10.11 -8.55 3.65
C SER A 17 -10.66 -7.18 3.24
N GLN A 18 -9.81 -6.27 2.77
CA GLN A 18 -10.27 -4.95 2.30
C GLN A 18 -10.89 -5.02 0.91
N LEU A 19 -10.32 -5.82 0.02
CA LEU A 19 -10.97 -6.10 -1.26
C LEU A 19 -12.33 -6.75 -1.02
N ALA A 20 -12.40 -7.71 -0.10
CA ALA A 20 -13.65 -8.37 0.30
C ALA A 20 -14.67 -7.34 0.83
N MET A 21 -14.25 -6.45 1.73
CA MET A 21 -15.11 -5.38 2.25
C MET A 21 -15.63 -4.45 1.16
N ARG A 22 -14.78 -4.05 0.20
CA ARG A 22 -15.19 -3.21 -0.94
C ARG A 22 -16.14 -3.93 -1.90
N MET A 23 -15.96 -5.24 -2.07
CA MET A 23 -16.83 -6.10 -2.86
C MET A 23 -18.12 -6.50 -2.13
N ARG A 24 -18.22 -6.23 -0.81
CA ARG A 24 -19.25 -6.76 0.08
C ARG A 24 -19.30 -8.30 0.07
N ALA A 25 -18.11 -8.90 0.11
CA ALA A 25 -17.88 -10.35 0.11
C ALA A 25 -17.06 -10.77 1.34
N ASP A 26 -16.87 -12.08 1.52
CA ASP A 26 -16.02 -12.62 2.58
C ASP A 26 -14.54 -12.69 2.14
N ALA A 27 -13.62 -12.62 3.10
CA ALA A 27 -12.18 -12.71 2.82
C ALA A 27 -11.80 -14.05 2.14
N SER A 28 -12.51 -15.13 2.49
CA SER A 28 -12.37 -16.45 1.86
C SER A 28 -12.81 -16.45 0.39
N ASP A 29 -13.76 -15.59 0.00
CA ASP A 29 -14.12 -15.45 -1.41
C ASP A 29 -12.98 -14.80 -2.19
N VAL A 30 -12.33 -13.78 -1.64
CA VAL A 30 -11.19 -13.14 -2.30
C VAL A 30 -10.02 -14.12 -2.47
N GLU A 31 -9.71 -14.93 -1.46
CA GLU A 31 -8.66 -15.96 -1.59
C GLU A 31 -8.98 -16.98 -2.70
N ARG A 32 -10.27 -17.38 -2.81
CA ARG A 32 -10.73 -18.25 -3.91
C ARG A 32 -10.61 -17.56 -5.26
N LEU A 33 -10.99 -16.29 -5.38
CA LEU A 33 -10.89 -15.51 -6.60
C LEU A 33 -9.44 -15.26 -7.02
N GLU A 34 -8.50 -15.23 -6.08
CA GLU A 34 -7.06 -15.07 -6.36
C GLU A 34 -6.35 -16.37 -6.71
N SER A 35 -7.05 -17.51 -6.61
CA SER A 35 -6.45 -18.82 -6.83
C SER A 35 -6.05 -19.01 -8.29
N PRO A 36 -4.83 -19.49 -8.56
CA PRO A 36 -4.35 -19.70 -9.92
C PRO A 36 -5.25 -20.71 -10.65
N GLY A 37 -5.72 -20.34 -11.85
CA GLY A 37 -6.62 -21.18 -12.65
C GLY A 37 -8.09 -21.10 -12.26
N TYR A 38 -8.46 -20.30 -11.25
CA TYR A 38 -9.87 -20.03 -10.96
C TYR A 38 -10.48 -19.16 -12.07
N GLU A 39 -11.54 -19.65 -12.70
CA GLU A 39 -12.27 -18.94 -13.74
C GLU A 39 -13.30 -18.00 -13.09
N LEU A 40 -13.15 -16.70 -13.35
CA LEU A 40 -13.99 -15.67 -12.74
C LEU A 40 -15.32 -15.58 -13.47
N ALA A 41 -16.41 -15.71 -12.73
CA ALA A 41 -17.74 -15.42 -13.28
C ALA A 41 -17.89 -13.90 -13.54
N PRO A 42 -18.70 -13.49 -14.53
CA PRO A 42 -18.88 -12.07 -14.90
C PRO A 42 -19.23 -11.16 -13.72
N GLU A 43 -20.07 -11.64 -12.80
CA GLU A 43 -20.46 -10.91 -11.59
C GLU A 43 -19.27 -10.61 -10.66
N TRP A 44 -18.30 -11.53 -10.58
CA TRP A 44 -17.09 -11.33 -9.78
C TRP A 44 -16.10 -10.40 -10.49
N ILE A 45 -16.03 -10.47 -11.82
CA ILE A 45 -15.22 -9.55 -12.62
C ILE A 45 -15.68 -8.12 -12.36
N GLU A 46 -16.98 -7.84 -12.46
CA GLU A 46 -17.53 -6.51 -12.19
C GLU A 46 -17.34 -6.07 -10.73
N ALA A 47 -17.58 -6.96 -9.77
CA ALA A 47 -17.40 -6.64 -8.35
C ALA A 47 -15.95 -6.25 -8.04
N VAL A 48 -14.98 -7.01 -8.56
CA VAL A 48 -13.54 -6.72 -8.40
C VAL A 48 -13.18 -5.42 -9.11
N ALA A 49 -13.61 -5.23 -10.35
CA ALA A 49 -13.33 -4.04 -11.15
C ALA A 49 -13.80 -2.77 -10.44
N LYS A 50 -15.04 -2.79 -9.94
CA LYS A 50 -15.64 -1.70 -9.19
C LYS A 50 -14.91 -1.45 -7.87
N ALA A 51 -14.60 -2.50 -7.10
CA ALA A 51 -13.90 -2.37 -5.83
C ALA A 51 -12.47 -1.80 -5.97
N LEU A 52 -11.82 -2.10 -7.10
CA LEU A 52 -10.48 -1.65 -7.43
C LEU A 52 -10.45 -0.34 -8.24
N GLY A 53 -11.60 0.16 -8.70
CA GLY A 53 -11.68 1.34 -9.55
C GLY A 53 -10.88 1.16 -10.84
N VAL A 54 -11.04 0.01 -11.51
CA VAL A 54 -10.41 -0.30 -12.79
C VAL A 54 -11.47 -0.80 -13.78
N PRO A 55 -11.24 -0.69 -15.10
CA PRO A 55 -12.10 -1.31 -16.10
C PRO A 55 -12.17 -2.83 -15.93
N ALA A 56 -13.34 -3.41 -16.19
CA ALA A 56 -13.59 -4.84 -16.04
C ALA A 56 -12.69 -5.69 -16.94
N GLU A 57 -12.31 -5.17 -18.12
CA GLU A 57 -11.45 -5.89 -19.06
C GLU A 57 -10.06 -6.15 -18.45
N ILE A 58 -9.55 -5.25 -17.60
CA ILE A 58 -8.23 -5.37 -16.97
C ILE A 58 -8.18 -6.55 -15.98
N VAL A 59 -9.31 -6.89 -15.34
CA VAL A 59 -9.40 -8.01 -14.39
C VAL A 59 -9.05 -9.34 -15.04
N VAL A 60 -9.33 -9.49 -16.34
CA VAL A 60 -9.15 -10.73 -17.11
C VAL A 60 -8.21 -10.61 -18.32
N ALA A 61 -7.65 -9.43 -18.55
CA ALA A 61 -6.76 -9.15 -19.66
C ALA A 61 -5.49 -10.01 -19.62
N PRO A 62 -5.04 -10.55 -20.77
CA PRO A 62 -3.85 -11.39 -20.84
C PRO A 62 -2.58 -10.61 -20.42
N ASP A 63 -2.51 -9.33 -20.79
CA ASP A 63 -1.41 -8.42 -20.45
C ASP A 63 -1.96 -7.17 -19.77
N ILE A 64 -1.40 -6.82 -18.62
CA ILE A 64 -1.77 -5.62 -17.86
C ILE A 64 -0.54 -4.80 -17.51
N ASP A 65 -0.62 -3.49 -17.72
CA ASP A 65 0.40 -2.55 -17.27
C ASP A 65 0.15 -2.18 -15.79
N ILE A 66 0.81 -2.92 -14.90
CA ILE A 66 0.75 -2.68 -13.46
C ILE A 66 1.28 -1.29 -13.09
N GLY A 67 2.22 -0.75 -13.86
CA GLY A 67 2.78 0.59 -13.63
C GLY A 67 1.73 1.68 -13.83
N ALA A 68 1.00 1.62 -14.94
CA ALA A 68 -0.11 2.53 -15.24
C ALA A 68 -1.26 2.40 -14.22
N ILE A 69 -1.61 1.19 -13.80
CA ILE A 69 -2.68 0.94 -12.82
C ILE A 69 -2.31 1.45 -11.42
N ARG A 70 -1.03 1.38 -11.06
CA ARG A 70 -0.53 2.01 -9.83
C ARG A 70 -0.73 3.53 -9.90
N ALA A 71 -0.35 4.14 -11.02
CA ALA A 71 -0.41 5.59 -11.20
C ALA A 71 -1.84 6.16 -11.20
N SER A 72 -2.84 5.39 -11.65
CA SER A 72 -4.24 5.81 -11.68
C SER A 72 -4.93 5.68 -10.30
N ALA A 73 -4.43 6.36 -9.27
CA ALA A 73 -4.96 6.24 -7.91
C ALA A 73 -6.50 6.43 -7.84
N PRO A 74 -7.23 5.67 -7.00
CA PRO A 74 -8.63 5.99 -6.71
C PRO A 74 -8.72 7.35 -5.99
N GLU A 75 -9.75 8.13 -6.30
CA GLU A 75 -10.04 9.42 -5.66
C GLU A 75 -9.89 9.37 -4.14
N ALA A 76 -9.08 10.28 -3.60
CA ALA A 76 -8.75 10.36 -2.18
C ALA A 76 -9.86 11.06 -1.37
N ILE A 77 -10.12 10.53 -0.17
CA ILE A 77 -10.88 11.16 0.93
C ILE A 77 -9.99 12.27 1.55
N PRO A 78 -10.54 13.42 2.00
CA PRO A 78 -9.75 14.63 2.21
C PRO A 78 -8.86 14.56 3.46
N GLY A 79 -7.56 14.72 3.23
CA GLY A 79 -6.45 14.92 4.15
C GLY A 79 -5.19 15.21 3.31
N PRO A 80 -4.08 15.74 3.88
CA PRO A 80 -2.85 15.92 3.10
C PRO A 80 -2.45 14.56 2.49
N PRO A 81 -2.34 14.44 1.15
CA PRO A 81 -2.36 13.15 0.50
C PRO A 81 -1.10 12.37 0.83
N VAL A 82 -1.23 11.31 1.63
CA VAL A 82 -0.18 10.30 1.72
C VAL A 82 -0.32 9.41 0.50
N CYS A 83 0.71 9.34 -0.35
CA CYS A 83 0.69 8.50 -1.53
C CYS A 83 0.97 7.02 -1.17
N PRO A 84 0.02 6.09 -1.40
CA PRO A 84 0.17 4.66 -1.06
C PRO A 84 1.41 4.00 -1.66
N ILE A 85 1.73 4.36 -2.90
CA ILE A 85 2.92 3.87 -3.61
C ILE A 85 4.19 4.31 -2.91
N ALA A 86 4.23 5.57 -2.50
CA ALA A 86 5.39 6.18 -1.90
C ALA A 86 5.63 5.66 -0.49
N THR A 87 4.55 5.48 0.30
CA THR A 87 4.60 4.84 1.61
C THR A 87 5.22 3.45 1.53
N ARG A 88 4.85 2.66 0.50
CA ARG A 88 5.41 1.33 0.26
C ARG A 88 6.94 1.39 0.09
N TYR A 89 7.43 2.29 -0.76
CA TYR A 89 8.86 2.44 -1.03
C TYR A 89 9.61 3.06 0.16
N ALA A 90 8.99 4.01 0.87
CA ALA A 90 9.51 4.57 2.11
C ALA A 90 9.73 3.48 3.17
N ILE A 91 8.72 2.64 3.42
CA ILE A 91 8.83 1.50 4.34
C ILE A 91 9.91 0.54 3.88
N LEU A 92 9.96 0.19 2.59
CA LEU A 92 10.98 -0.70 2.04
C LEU A 92 12.39 -0.14 2.19
N ALA A 93 12.59 1.15 1.92
CA ALA A 93 13.87 1.83 2.06
C ALA A 93 14.32 1.90 3.52
N LEU A 94 13.41 2.18 4.45
CA LEU A 94 13.67 2.15 5.88
C LEU A 94 14.04 0.74 6.34
N VAL A 95 13.31 -0.30 5.93
CA VAL A 95 13.68 -1.69 6.26
C VAL A 95 15.05 -2.05 5.66
N ALA A 96 15.34 -1.65 4.43
CA ALA A 96 16.65 -1.87 3.81
C ALA A 96 17.77 -1.18 4.59
N LYS A 97 17.53 0.00 5.15
CA LYS A 97 18.47 0.73 6.00
C LYS A 97 18.78 -0.03 7.29
N PHE A 98 17.76 -0.56 7.97
CA PHE A 98 17.93 -1.20 9.27
C PHE A 98 18.33 -2.68 9.21
N ALA A 99 17.71 -3.46 8.34
CA ALA A 99 17.91 -4.91 8.24
C ALA A 99 18.72 -5.35 7.00
N GLY A 100 19.06 -4.40 6.12
CA GLY A 100 19.82 -4.66 4.90
C GLY A 100 18.95 -4.95 3.68
N VAL A 101 19.51 -4.70 2.49
CA VAL A 101 18.81 -4.82 1.20
C VAL A 101 18.29 -6.24 0.95
N LYS A 102 19.04 -7.28 1.32
CA LYS A 102 18.60 -8.68 1.17
C LYS A 102 17.34 -8.98 1.99
N PHE A 103 17.21 -8.38 3.17
CA PHE A 103 16.05 -8.55 4.03
C PHE A 103 14.84 -7.82 3.45
N ALA A 104 15.03 -6.57 3.02
CA ALA A 104 13.99 -5.78 2.36
C ALA A 104 13.48 -6.45 1.07
N ALA A 105 14.38 -6.98 0.24
CA ALA A 105 14.04 -7.70 -0.99
C ALA A 105 13.29 -9.02 -0.73
N GLY A 106 13.42 -9.59 0.47
CA GLY A 106 12.69 -10.79 0.89
C GLY A 106 11.34 -10.52 1.56
N LEU A 107 10.90 -9.24 1.62
CA LEU A 107 9.54 -8.91 2.05
C LEU A 107 8.55 -9.26 0.95
N ASP A 108 7.55 -10.06 1.30
CA ASP A 108 6.44 -10.36 0.42
C ASP A 108 5.53 -9.14 0.26
N ASP A 109 4.83 -9.12 -0.88
CA ASP A 109 4.05 -7.96 -1.25
C ASP A 109 2.87 -7.67 -0.30
N ASP A 110 2.36 -8.73 0.34
CA ASP A 110 1.22 -8.68 1.26
C ASP A 110 1.63 -8.09 2.62
N SER A 111 2.82 -8.43 3.14
CA SER A 111 3.39 -7.82 4.35
C SER A 111 3.61 -6.32 4.17
N LEU A 112 4.13 -5.94 3.01
CA LEU A 112 4.41 -4.54 2.70
C LEU A 112 3.11 -3.75 2.46
N ALA A 113 2.08 -4.37 1.87
CA ALA A 113 0.75 -3.79 1.77
C ALA A 113 0.08 -3.60 3.14
N ARG A 114 0.14 -4.59 4.03
CA ARG A 114 -0.36 -4.46 5.42
C ARG A 114 0.35 -3.36 6.18
N ALA A 115 1.67 -3.25 6.05
CA ALA A 115 2.44 -2.21 6.73
C ALA A 115 2.07 -0.81 6.24
N ALA A 116 1.93 -0.63 4.92
CA ALA A 116 1.43 0.62 4.33
C ALA A 116 0.01 0.93 4.83
N GLN A 117 -0.88 -0.06 4.89
CA GLN A 117 -2.23 0.15 5.39
C GLN A 117 -2.29 0.52 6.87
N ASN A 118 -1.47 -0.11 7.72
CA ASN A 118 -1.38 0.26 9.13
C ASN A 118 -0.93 1.71 9.30
N PHE A 119 -0.01 2.16 8.44
CA PHE A 119 0.36 3.56 8.36
C PHE A 119 -0.84 4.44 7.99
N PHE A 120 -1.60 4.09 6.94
CA PHE A 120 -2.78 4.86 6.52
C PHE A 120 -3.84 4.96 7.61
N ASN A 121 -4.22 3.82 8.20
CA ASN A 121 -5.22 3.77 9.26
C ASN A 121 -4.82 4.63 10.47
N PHE A 122 -3.54 4.65 10.82
CA PHE A 122 -3.05 5.47 11.94
C PHE A 122 -3.06 6.97 11.61
N VAL A 123 -2.68 7.34 10.39
CA VAL A 123 -2.63 8.74 9.96
C VAL A 123 -4.03 9.31 9.75
N GLU A 124 -4.94 8.54 9.12
CA GLU A 124 -6.30 8.96 8.78
C GLU A 124 -7.33 8.74 9.91
N GLY A 125 -7.07 7.82 10.84
CA GLY A 125 -8.06 7.32 11.81
C GLY A 125 -8.45 8.26 12.95
N GLU A 126 -7.87 9.46 13.08
CA GLU A 126 -8.23 10.41 14.13
C GLU A 126 -8.80 11.71 13.55
N PRO A 127 -10.14 11.82 13.44
CA PRO A 127 -10.79 13.02 12.93
C PRO A 127 -10.58 14.23 13.87
N GLY A 128 -10.23 15.39 13.31
CA GLY A 128 -10.27 16.68 14.00
C GLY A 128 -8.98 17.14 14.69
N LYS A 129 -7.81 16.56 14.41
CA LYS A 129 -6.53 17.11 14.90
C LYS A 129 -5.89 18.08 13.91
N ASP A 130 -5.14 19.01 14.51
CA ASP A 130 -4.45 20.14 13.87
C ASP A 130 -3.35 19.66 12.91
N VAL A 131 -3.13 20.39 11.82
CA VAL A 131 -2.19 20.04 10.72
C VAL A 131 -0.74 19.98 11.22
N ALA A 132 -0.41 20.70 12.30
CA ALA A 132 0.89 20.63 12.94
C ALA A 132 1.21 19.25 13.56
N ASP A 133 0.18 18.47 13.90
CA ASP A 133 0.33 17.13 14.50
C ASP A 133 0.52 16.03 13.43
N ASP A 134 0.21 16.30 12.16
CA ASP A 134 0.26 15.31 11.09
C ASP A 134 1.67 14.83 10.80
N PHE A 135 2.67 15.73 10.83
CA PHE A 135 4.07 15.36 10.62
C PHE A 135 4.57 14.40 11.72
N ASN A 136 4.23 14.70 12.97
CA ASN A 136 4.60 13.86 14.11
C ASN A 136 3.89 12.50 14.06
N ARG A 137 2.63 12.47 13.61
CA ARG A 137 1.91 11.22 13.37
C ARG A 137 2.51 10.40 12.25
N GLN A 138 2.83 11.00 11.11
CA GLN A 138 3.48 10.31 9.99
C GLN A 138 4.83 9.70 10.43
N LYS A 139 5.61 10.45 11.22
CA LYS A 139 6.82 9.93 11.86
C LYS A 139 6.53 8.67 12.68
N LEU A 140 5.60 8.76 13.63
CA LEU A 140 5.25 7.66 14.53
C LEU A 140 4.71 6.45 13.76
N ALA A 141 3.85 6.68 12.76
CA ALA A 141 3.27 5.65 11.91
C ALA A 141 4.36 4.88 11.14
N LEU A 142 5.32 5.57 10.52
CA LEU A 142 6.43 4.94 9.82
C LEU A 142 7.31 4.14 10.79
N GLN A 143 7.57 4.65 12.00
CA GLN A 143 8.30 3.89 13.02
C GLN A 143 7.56 2.60 13.38
N ILE A 144 6.26 2.68 13.65
CA ILE A 144 5.42 1.52 13.99
C ILE A 144 5.44 0.49 12.86
N ALA A 145 5.23 0.92 11.61
CA ALA A 145 5.20 0.05 10.44
C ALA A 145 6.54 -0.69 10.25
N VAL A 146 7.65 0.05 10.31
CA VAL A 146 9.01 -0.51 10.18
C VAL A 146 9.31 -1.47 11.33
N LEU A 147 9.03 -1.07 12.57
CA LEU A 147 9.28 -1.91 13.74
C LEU A 147 8.46 -3.20 13.71
N THR A 148 7.20 -3.14 13.28
CA THR A 148 6.33 -4.32 13.16
C THR A 148 6.89 -5.31 12.15
N ILE A 149 7.35 -4.83 10.97
CA ILE A 149 7.98 -5.68 9.96
C ILE A 149 9.26 -6.32 10.51
N LEU A 150 10.12 -5.52 11.15
CA LEU A 150 11.39 -5.97 11.69
C LEU A 150 11.18 -7.02 12.82
N GLN A 151 10.26 -6.75 13.74
CA GLN A 151 9.94 -7.65 14.86
C GLN A 151 9.34 -8.97 14.38
N ALA A 152 8.42 -8.95 13.41
CA ALA A 152 7.80 -10.16 12.86
C ALA A 152 8.82 -11.15 12.27
N ARG A 153 9.98 -10.64 11.84
CA ARG A 153 11.07 -11.41 11.25
C ARG A 153 12.26 -11.61 12.22
N GLY A 154 12.09 -11.28 13.50
CA GLY A 154 13.08 -11.48 14.55
C GLY A 154 14.29 -10.55 14.48
N PHE A 155 14.22 -9.45 13.72
CA PHE A 155 15.31 -8.48 13.67
C PHE A 155 15.48 -7.79 15.03
N ARG A 156 16.74 -7.64 15.47
CA ARG A 156 17.09 -6.87 16.67
C ARG A 156 17.95 -5.67 16.27
N PRO A 157 17.48 -4.43 16.54
CA PRO A 157 18.28 -3.23 16.32
C PRO A 157 19.60 -3.31 17.08
N ARG A 158 20.70 -2.89 16.46
CA ARG A 158 22.04 -2.90 17.07
C ARG A 158 22.34 -1.67 17.93
N GLY A 159 21.44 -0.69 17.97
CA GLY A 159 21.64 0.60 18.61
C GLY A 159 20.32 1.32 18.89
N ASN A 160 20.41 2.63 19.12
CA ASN A 160 19.23 3.48 19.33
C ASN A 160 18.50 3.68 18.00
N PHE A 161 17.45 2.87 17.79
CA PHE A 161 16.61 2.92 16.60
C PHE A 161 16.11 4.33 16.30
N GLU A 162 15.69 5.08 17.32
CA GLU A 162 15.13 6.42 17.12
C GLU A 162 16.16 7.41 16.56
N ALA A 163 17.39 7.38 17.08
CA ALA A 163 18.49 8.23 16.60
C ALA A 163 18.91 7.90 15.16
N GLU A 164 18.88 6.62 14.77
CA GLU A 164 19.19 6.19 13.40
C GLU A 164 18.02 6.40 12.43
N PHE A 165 16.79 6.42 12.95
CA PHE A 165 15.57 6.59 12.17
C PHE A 165 15.38 8.01 11.69
N HIS A 166 15.69 9.00 12.51
CA HIS A 166 15.47 10.40 12.18
C HIS A 166 16.09 10.83 10.83
N PRO A 167 17.38 10.57 10.53
CA PRO A 167 17.95 10.93 9.23
C PRO A 167 17.34 10.18 8.04
N ALA A 168 16.88 8.94 8.25
CA ALA A 168 16.29 8.12 7.19
C ALA A 168 14.81 8.47 6.95
N LEU A 169 14.13 8.96 7.98
CA LEU A 169 12.75 9.41 7.95
C LEU A 169 12.59 10.60 7.00
N ASP A 170 13.47 11.59 7.06
CA ASP A 170 13.34 12.78 6.22
C ASP A 170 13.32 12.42 4.72
N ALA A 171 14.19 11.49 4.30
CA ALA A 171 14.21 10.98 2.93
C ALA A 171 12.94 10.19 2.58
N ALA A 172 12.40 9.41 3.53
CA ALA A 172 11.15 8.67 3.36
C ALA A 172 9.94 9.61 3.22
N LEU A 173 9.88 10.68 4.03
CA LEU A 173 8.82 11.69 3.97
C LEU A 173 8.91 12.51 2.67
N ASP A 174 10.11 12.91 2.25
CA ASP A 174 10.34 13.59 0.97
C ASP A 174 9.89 12.70 -0.22
N MET A 175 10.19 11.40 -0.18
CA MET A 175 9.69 10.46 -1.17
C MET A 175 8.15 10.42 -1.19
N MET A 176 7.51 10.38 -0.02
CA MET A 176 6.05 10.42 0.08
C MET A 176 5.43 11.67 -0.53
N ARG A 177 6.01 12.84 -0.25
CA ARG A 177 5.56 14.12 -0.80
C ARG A 177 5.69 14.18 -2.32
N ARG A 178 6.86 13.85 -2.87
CA ARG A 178 7.12 13.91 -4.32
C ARG A 178 6.15 13.05 -5.14
N PHE A 179 5.81 11.87 -4.63
CA PHE A 179 4.85 10.98 -5.30
C PHE A 179 3.39 11.43 -5.09
N ALA A 180 3.09 12.14 -4.01
CA ALA A 180 1.78 12.77 -3.82
C ALA A 180 1.60 13.93 -4.81
N ASP A 181 2.63 14.78 -4.97
CA ASP A 181 2.63 15.90 -5.91
C ASP A 181 2.61 15.44 -7.39
N ALA A 182 3.27 14.32 -7.70
CA ALA A 182 3.21 13.74 -9.04
C ALA A 182 1.81 13.18 -9.41
N GLY A 183 1.01 12.79 -8.41
CA GLY A 183 -0.35 12.30 -8.62
C GLY A 183 -1.41 13.40 -8.77
N SER A 184 -1.14 14.61 -8.27
CA SER A 184 -2.04 15.77 -8.38
C SER A 184 -1.83 16.59 -9.66
N GLY A 185 -0.69 16.43 -10.34
CA GLY A 185 -0.33 17.18 -11.55
C GLY A 185 -0.96 16.69 -12.88
N GLN A 186 -2.01 15.86 -12.84
CA GLN A 186 -2.59 15.23 -14.04
C GLN A 186 -4.06 15.61 -14.30
N ALA A 187 -4.50 16.78 -13.83
CA ALA A 187 -5.87 17.29 -14.00
C ALA A 187 -6.02 18.52 -14.93
N ASP A 188 -4.93 19.11 -15.44
CA ASP A 188 -5.00 20.25 -16.37
C ASP A 188 -4.28 19.91 -17.69
N GLY A 189 -5.03 19.37 -18.66
CA GLY A 189 -4.55 19.08 -20.02
C GLY A 189 -5.69 18.71 -20.97
#